data_AF-A0A350XPG4-F1
#
_entry.id   AF-A0A350XPG4-F1
#
_cell.length_a   1.000
_cell.length_b   1.000
_cell.length_c   1.000
_cell.angle_alpha   90.00
_cell.angle_beta   90.00
_cell.angle_gamma   90.00
#
_symmetry.space_group_name_H-M   'P 1'
#
loop_
_entity.id
_entity.type
_entity.pdbx_description
1 polymer ?
#
loop_
_entity_poly.entity_id
_entity_poly.type
_entity_poly.pdbx_seq_one_letter_code
_entity_poly.pdbx_strand_id
1 'polypeptide(L)'
;MSTATRLGLEAQRDRALDDLIALRAQEAAGEIDPDTAAELRARYEADAAAALRHLEELPETAFAGRSPRRIVLALGAFVVAAVAVVVALVNAVEPRGADGFVTGGPDTPTTLDLATVSTEEMEAVVAANPDIIPMRLALARRYVEAGDFSAALPHYFEVLERDARNPEALMYMGWMTY
;
A
#
# COMPACT_ATOMS: atom_id res chain seq x y z
N MET A 1 20.39 9.38 36.77
CA MET A 1 19.36 10.32 36.25
C MET A 1 18.86 9.78 34.92
N SER A 2 17.55 9.80 34.70
CA SER A 2 16.83 8.82 33.88
C SER A 2 16.78 9.14 32.38
N THR A 3 16.65 8.11 31.53
CA THR A 3 16.30 8.23 30.10
C THR A 3 15.07 9.11 29.86
N ALA A 4 14.12 9.12 30.80
CA ALA A 4 12.93 9.98 30.75
C ALA A 4 13.27 11.48 30.82
N THR A 5 14.33 11.85 31.54
CA THR A 5 14.83 13.24 31.62
C THR A 5 15.41 13.69 30.28
N ARG A 6 16.20 12.83 29.62
CA ARG A 6 16.72 13.12 28.26
C ARG A 6 15.60 13.26 27.25
N LEU A 7 14.65 12.32 27.22
CA LEU A 7 13.49 12.36 26.32
C LEU A 7 12.65 13.63 26.50
N GLY A 8 12.45 14.09 27.74
CA GLY A 8 11.73 15.33 28.02
C GLY A 8 12.44 16.56 27.44
N LEU A 9 13.76 16.64 27.56
CA LEU A 9 14.56 17.74 27.02
C LEU A 9 14.62 17.71 25.48
N GLU A 10 14.72 16.53 24.87
CA GLU A 10 14.64 16.37 23.42
C GLU A 10 13.28 16.84 22.88
N ALA A 11 12.18 16.43 23.51
CA ALA A 11 10.85 16.88 23.13
C ALA A 11 10.65 18.39 23.30
N GLN A 12 11.29 19.01 24.32
CA GLN A 12 11.26 20.45 24.50
C GLN A 12 12.03 21.18 23.40
N ARG A 13 13.24 20.71 23.05
CA ARG A 13 14.03 21.25 21.94
C ARG A 13 13.24 21.19 20.64
N ASP A 14 12.68 20.03 20.32
CA ASP A 14 12.01 19.80 19.05
C ASP A 14 10.77 20.70 18.89
N ARG A 15 9.97 20.85 19.95
CA ARG A 15 8.84 21.80 19.97
C ARG A 15 9.28 23.23 19.68
N ALA A 16 10.33 23.71 20.34
CA ALA A 16 10.81 25.09 20.14
C ALA A 16 11.34 25.32 18.72
N LEU A 17 11.96 24.31 18.10
CA LEU A 17 12.41 24.37 16.71
C LEU A 17 11.23 24.39 15.73
N ASP A 18 10.19 23.58 15.98
CA ASP A 18 8.97 23.58 15.19
C ASP A 18 8.26 24.93 15.27
N ASP A 19 8.17 25.53 16.47
CA ASP A 19 7.58 26.85 16.69
C ASP A 19 8.35 27.96 15.93
N LEU A 20 9.69 27.87 15.84
CA LEU A 20 10.49 28.80 15.04
C LEU A 20 10.22 28.69 13.53
N ILE A 21 10.02 27.47 13.04
CA ILE A 21 9.68 27.22 11.62
C ILE A 21 8.28 27.79 11.34
N ALA A 22 7.31 27.52 12.21
CA ALA A 22 5.95 28.05 12.09
C ALA A 22 5.93 29.58 12.13
N LEU A 23 6.66 30.20 13.07
CA LEU A 23 6.77 31.65 13.20
C LEU A 23 7.30 32.31 11.92
N ARG A 24 8.31 31.70 11.29
CA ARG A 24 8.88 32.19 10.02
C ARG A 24 7.86 32.16 8.88
N ALA A 25 7.00 31.14 8.85
CA ALA A 25 5.94 31.05 7.86
C ALA A 25 4.86 32.13 8.07
N GLN A 26 4.47 32.38 9.33
CA GLN A 26 3.50 33.42 9.70
C GLN A 26 4.00 34.83 9.38
N GLU A 27 5.27 35.12 9.66
CA GLU A 27 5.90 36.40 9.32
C GLU A 27 5.96 36.61 7.80
N ALA A 28 6.33 35.57 7.04
CA ALA A 28 6.34 35.62 5.57
C ALA A 28 4.94 35.80 4.96
N ALA A 29 3.91 35.28 5.62
CA ALA A 29 2.50 35.47 5.25
C ALA A 29 1.94 36.83 5.69
N GLY A 30 2.67 37.60 6.51
CA GLY A 30 2.20 38.86 7.08
C GLY A 30 1.10 38.70 8.13
N GLU A 31 0.96 37.51 8.73
CA GLU A 31 -0.04 37.22 9.78
C GLU A 31 0.34 37.83 11.13
N ILE A 32 1.64 38.06 11.34
CA ILE A 32 2.20 38.65 12.55
C ILE A 32 3.05 39.86 12.19
N ASP A 33 3.06 40.87 13.05
CA ASP A 33 3.92 42.03 12.86
C ASP A 33 5.39 41.69 13.19
N PRO A 34 6.36 42.40 12.58
CA PRO A 34 7.79 42.11 12.77
C PRO A 34 8.28 42.25 14.22
N ASP A 35 7.70 43.14 15.02
CA ASP A 35 8.14 43.38 16.40
C ASP A 35 7.70 42.21 17.28
N THR A 36 6.44 41.78 17.16
CA THR A 36 5.93 40.55 17.81
C THR A 36 6.70 39.31 17.34
N ALA A 37 7.01 39.21 16.04
CA ALA A 37 7.81 38.11 15.50
C ALA A 37 9.21 38.07 16.12
N ALA A 38 9.85 39.24 16.31
CA ALA A 38 11.17 39.33 16.94
C ALA A 38 11.14 38.89 18.41
N GLU A 39 10.11 39.28 19.18
CA GLU A 39 9.96 38.87 20.58
C GLU A 39 9.76 37.35 20.71
N LEU A 40 8.83 36.78 19.93
CA LEU A 40 8.55 35.34 19.94
C LEU A 40 9.78 34.53 19.52
N ARG A 41 10.50 34.99 18.49
CA ARG A 41 11.72 34.35 18.02
C ARG A 41 12.77 34.27 19.13
N ALA A 42 13.05 35.40 19.80
CA ALA A 42 14.02 35.44 20.89
C ALA A 42 13.67 34.46 22.02
N ARG A 43 12.37 34.29 22.31
CA ARG A 43 11.89 33.34 23.31
C ARG A 43 12.11 31.89 22.89
N TYR A 44 11.68 31.51 21.69
CA TYR A 44 11.83 30.13 21.21
C TYR A 44 13.31 29.75 21.02
N GLU A 45 14.16 30.68 20.57
CA GLU A 45 15.61 30.48 20.51
C GLU A 45 16.21 30.25 21.90
N ALA A 46 15.78 31.01 22.91
CA ALA A 46 16.23 30.83 24.29
C ALA A 46 15.80 29.46 24.86
N ASP A 47 14.57 29.03 24.57
CA ASP A 47 14.04 27.74 25.01
C ASP A 47 14.79 26.56 24.36
N ALA A 48 15.04 26.63 23.04
CA ALA A 48 15.83 25.64 22.32
C ALA A 48 17.27 25.56 22.85
N ALA A 49 17.92 26.72 23.05
CA ALA A 49 19.28 26.80 23.58
C ALA A 49 19.37 26.29 25.03
N ALA A 50 18.35 26.51 25.86
CA ALA A 50 18.29 25.98 27.21
C ALA A 50 18.19 24.45 27.21
N ALA A 51 17.30 23.87 26.39
CA ALA A 51 17.16 22.42 26.28
C ALA A 51 18.45 21.74 25.78
N LEU A 52 19.10 22.33 24.77
CA LEU A 52 20.37 21.83 24.22
C LEU A 52 21.50 21.81 25.26
N ARG A 53 21.67 22.87 26.04
CA ARG A 53 22.69 22.92 27.10
C ARG A 53 22.49 21.83 28.15
N HIS A 54 21.26 21.60 28.58
CA HIS A 54 20.96 20.54 29.53
C HIS A 54 21.21 19.14 28.93
N LEU A 55 20.93 18.94 27.64
CA LEU A 55 21.23 17.68 26.96
C LEU A 55 22.73 17.39 26.88
N GLU A 56 23.54 18.42 26.68
CA GLU A 56 25.01 18.33 26.65
C GLU A 56 25.61 18.01 28.03
N GLU A 57 25.00 18.52 29.10
CA GLU A 57 25.39 18.22 30.48
C GLU A 57 24.99 16.81 30.93
N LEU A 58 24.00 16.19 30.28
CA LEU A 58 23.59 14.82 30.61
C LEU A 58 24.65 13.83 30.13
N PRO A 59 25.21 12.98 31.02
CA PRO A 59 26.19 11.99 30.61
C PRO A 59 25.59 11.12 29.51
N GLU A 60 26.31 10.94 28.39
CA GLU A 60 25.93 9.97 27.38
C GLU A 60 25.65 8.66 28.11
N THR A 61 24.42 8.17 27.99
CA THR A 61 24.11 6.83 28.48
C THR A 61 24.93 5.90 27.61
N ALA A 62 26.13 5.57 28.06
CA ALA A 62 26.94 4.53 27.47
C ALA A 62 26.07 3.28 27.49
N PHE A 63 25.50 2.94 26.34
CA PHE A 63 24.91 1.63 26.15
C PHE A 63 25.97 0.64 26.60
N ALA A 64 25.66 -0.14 27.64
CA ALA A 64 26.55 -1.19 28.13
C ALA A 64 27.03 -1.99 26.90
N GLY A 65 28.31 -1.84 26.56
CA GLY A 65 28.84 -2.22 25.26
C GLY A 65 28.53 -3.68 24.96
N ARG A 66 27.58 -3.93 24.04
CA ARG A 66 27.45 -5.27 23.47
C ARG A 66 28.74 -5.56 22.73
N SER A 67 29.38 -6.68 23.08
CA SER A 67 30.67 -7.02 22.49
C SER A 67 30.53 -7.07 20.96
N PRO A 68 31.43 -6.42 20.20
CA PRO A 68 31.30 -6.29 18.75
C PRO A 68 31.27 -7.65 18.05
N ARG A 69 31.93 -8.66 18.63
CA ARG A 69 31.87 -10.06 18.18
C ARG A 69 30.46 -10.66 18.25
N ARG A 70 29.67 -10.36 19.29
CA ARG A 70 28.29 -10.85 19.41
C ARG A 70 27.36 -10.16 18.43
N ILE A 71 27.63 -8.89 18.11
CA ILE A 71 26.87 -8.13 17.10
C ILE A 71 27.12 -8.70 15.71
N VAL A 72 28.38 -8.94 15.34
CA VAL A 72 28.73 -9.51 14.03
C VAL A 72 28.18 -10.93 13.85
N LEU A 73 28.28 -11.77 14.89
CA LEU A 73 27.70 -13.12 14.85
C LEU A 73 26.17 -13.10 14.74
N ALA A 74 25.51 -12.22 15.49
CA ALA A 74 24.06 -12.06 15.41
C ALA A 74 23.62 -11.56 14.02
N LEU A 75 24.36 -10.62 13.43
CA LEU A 75 24.09 -10.10 12.10
C LEU A 75 24.25 -11.20 11.03
N GLY A 76 25.32 -11.99 11.12
CA GLY A 76 25.54 -13.13 10.22
C GLY A 76 24.44 -14.18 10.33
N ALA A 77 24.07 -14.57 11.56
CA ALA A 77 22.98 -15.52 11.79
C ALA A 77 21.63 -14.99 11.26
N PHE A 78 21.35 -13.71 11.42
CA PHE A 78 20.14 -13.07 10.90
C PHE A 78 20.09 -13.11 9.37
N VAL A 79 21.18 -12.76 8.69
CA VAL A 79 21.26 -12.81 7.22
C VAL A 79 21.01 -14.23 6.71
N VAL A 80 21.64 -15.23 7.34
CA VAL A 80 21.44 -16.65 6.97
C VAL A 80 19.98 -17.07 7.16
N ALA A 81 19.37 -16.70 8.29
CA ALA A 81 17.96 -17.00 8.55
C ALA A 81 17.03 -16.30 7.54
N ALA A 82 17.30 -15.03 7.21
CA ALA A 82 16.52 -14.28 6.22
C ALA A 82 16.60 -14.92 4.83
N VAL A 83 17.80 -15.32 4.39
CA VAL A 83 17.99 -16.03 3.12
C VAL A 83 17.25 -17.37 3.12
N ALA A 84 17.35 -18.14 4.21
CA ALA A 84 16.62 -19.40 4.34
C ALA A 84 15.10 -19.21 4.27
N VAL A 85 14.57 -18.14 4.87
CA VAL A 85 13.14 -17.78 4.78
C VAL A 85 12.77 -17.43 3.34
N VAL A 86 13.54 -16.62 2.64
CA VAL A 86 13.26 -16.28 1.22
C VAL A 86 13.27 -17.53 0.35
N VAL A 87 14.26 -18.42 0.50
CA VAL A 87 14.33 -19.68 -0.25
C VAL A 87 13.15 -20.59 0.09
N ALA A 88 12.78 -20.70 1.38
CA ALA A 88 11.63 -21.46 1.81
C ALA A 88 10.33 -20.90 1.21
N LEU A 89 10.17 -19.56 1.17
CA LEU A 89 9.02 -18.91 0.56
C LEU A 89 8.95 -19.19 -0.94
N VAL A 90 10.06 -19.10 -1.66
CA VAL A 90 10.12 -19.43 -3.10
C VAL A 90 9.76 -20.88 -3.37
N ASN A 91 10.28 -21.82 -2.56
CA ASN A 91 9.97 -23.24 -2.70
C ASN A 91 8.55 -23.61 -2.20
N ALA A 92 7.96 -22.79 -1.33
CA ALA A 92 6.59 -22.95 -0.87
C ALA A 92 5.58 -22.32 -1.84
N VAL A 93 6.03 -21.67 -2.92
CA VAL A 93 5.14 -21.27 -4.00
C VAL A 93 4.73 -22.52 -4.77
N GLU A 94 3.54 -23.04 -4.47
CA GLU A 94 2.93 -24.07 -5.30
C GLU A 94 2.66 -23.52 -6.71
N PRO A 95 2.76 -24.35 -7.77
CA PRO A 95 2.35 -23.97 -9.11
C PRO A 95 0.90 -23.50 -9.06
N ARG A 96 0.65 -22.25 -9.45
CA ARG A 96 -0.70 -21.68 -9.44
C ARG A 96 -1.60 -22.49 -10.36
N GLY A 97 -2.76 -22.91 -9.86
CA GLY A 97 -3.88 -23.31 -10.71
C GLY A 97 -4.30 -22.14 -11.60
N ALA A 98 -4.77 -22.43 -12.81
CA ALA A 98 -4.99 -21.43 -13.86
C ALA A 98 -6.11 -20.41 -13.53
N ASP A 99 -6.84 -20.58 -12.42
CA ASP A 99 -8.19 -20.03 -12.26
C ASP A 99 -8.33 -18.99 -11.10
N GLY A 100 -7.22 -18.36 -10.69
CA GLY A 100 -7.21 -17.35 -9.62
C GLY A 100 -7.32 -15.90 -10.10
N PHE A 101 -8.10 -15.06 -9.40
CA PHE A 101 -8.17 -13.61 -9.66
C PHE A 101 -6.81 -12.93 -9.46
N VAL A 102 -6.43 -12.03 -10.38
CA VAL A 102 -5.17 -11.26 -10.38
C VAL A 102 -5.02 -10.34 -9.15
N THR A 103 -6.09 -10.10 -8.38
CA THR A 103 -6.11 -9.16 -7.24
C THR A 103 -5.89 -9.79 -5.86
N GLY A 104 -5.60 -11.09 -5.76
CA GLY A 104 -5.21 -11.73 -4.49
C GLY A 104 -6.33 -11.76 -3.44
N GLY A 105 -7.44 -12.44 -3.76
CA GLY A 105 -8.50 -12.79 -2.81
C GLY A 105 -8.34 -14.23 -2.29
N PRO A 106 -8.96 -14.61 -1.16
CA PRO A 106 -8.92 -15.98 -0.67
C PRO A 106 -9.47 -16.94 -1.74
N ASP A 107 -8.78 -18.06 -1.95
CA ASP A 107 -9.29 -19.20 -2.71
C ASP A 107 -10.57 -19.66 -2.02
N THR A 108 -11.70 -19.15 -2.49
CA THR A 108 -13.00 -19.57 -2.03
C THR A 108 -13.38 -20.70 -2.97
N PRO A 109 -13.33 -21.98 -2.56
CA PRO A 109 -13.61 -23.12 -3.43
C PRO A 109 -15.11 -23.27 -3.73
N THR A 110 -15.84 -22.15 -3.81
CA THR A 110 -17.27 -22.11 -4.17
C THR A 110 -17.49 -21.57 -5.58
N THR A 111 -16.43 -21.18 -6.28
CA THR A 111 -16.52 -20.86 -7.71
C THR A 111 -16.46 -22.18 -8.47
N LEU A 112 -17.58 -22.59 -9.06
CA LEU A 112 -17.60 -23.62 -10.09
C LEU A 112 -16.50 -23.30 -11.11
N ASP A 113 -15.56 -24.22 -11.31
CA ASP A 113 -14.55 -24.09 -12.34
C ASP A 113 -15.23 -24.16 -13.71
N LEU A 114 -15.38 -22.99 -14.34
CA LEU A 114 -16.04 -22.86 -15.62
C LEU A 114 -15.24 -23.54 -16.73
N ALA A 115 -13.94 -23.82 -16.58
CA ALA A 115 -13.16 -24.57 -17.56
C ALA A 115 -13.72 -25.98 -17.80
N THR A 116 -14.40 -26.55 -16.80
CA THR A 116 -15.07 -27.87 -16.91
C THR A 116 -16.49 -27.80 -17.49
N VAL A 117 -17.05 -26.60 -17.65
CA VAL A 117 -18.41 -26.38 -18.16
C VAL A 117 -18.35 -26.11 -19.67
N SER A 118 -19.27 -26.74 -20.41
CA SER A 118 -19.34 -26.55 -21.86
C SER A 118 -19.86 -25.16 -22.21
N THR A 119 -19.50 -24.65 -23.40
CA THR A 119 -20.01 -23.35 -23.86
C THR A 119 -21.54 -23.37 -23.97
N GLU A 120 -22.12 -24.47 -24.42
CA GLU A 120 -23.57 -24.66 -24.56
C GLU A 120 -24.28 -24.63 -23.19
N GLU A 121 -23.67 -25.20 -22.16
CA GLU A 121 -24.19 -25.12 -20.79
C GLU A 121 -24.14 -23.68 -20.26
N MET A 122 -23.06 -22.95 -20.53
CA MET A 122 -22.95 -21.54 -20.18
C MET A 122 -23.99 -20.68 -20.92
N GLU A 123 -24.22 -20.92 -22.22
CA GLU A 123 -25.26 -20.28 -23.02
C GLU A 123 -26.65 -20.52 -22.40
N ALA A 124 -26.96 -21.77 -22.04
CA ALA A 124 -28.23 -22.12 -21.41
C ALA A 124 -28.43 -21.39 -20.07
N VAL A 125 -27.37 -21.28 -19.25
CA VAL A 125 -27.43 -20.55 -17.98
C VAL A 125 -27.63 -19.06 -18.20
N VAL A 126 -26.93 -18.44 -19.15
CA VAL A 126 -27.08 -17.01 -19.48
C VAL A 126 -28.47 -16.73 -20.05
N ALA A 127 -29.00 -17.62 -20.90
CA ALA A 127 -30.35 -17.51 -21.45
C ALA A 127 -31.42 -17.61 -20.35
N ALA A 128 -31.24 -18.51 -19.38
CA ALA A 128 -32.15 -18.66 -18.25
C ALA A 128 -32.02 -17.52 -17.21
N ASN A 129 -30.85 -16.88 -17.12
CA ASN A 129 -30.53 -15.87 -16.12
C ASN A 129 -29.92 -14.62 -16.76
N PRO A 130 -30.70 -13.85 -17.55
CA PRO A 130 -30.15 -12.78 -18.39
C PRO A 130 -29.55 -11.61 -17.60
N ASP A 131 -29.95 -11.42 -16.35
CA ASP A 131 -29.52 -10.28 -15.52
C ASP A 131 -28.23 -10.54 -14.73
N ILE A 132 -27.71 -11.77 -14.76
CA ILE A 132 -26.46 -12.12 -14.09
C ILE A 132 -25.27 -11.72 -14.96
N ILE A 133 -24.93 -10.42 -14.90
CA ILE A 133 -23.82 -9.80 -15.66
C ILE A 133 -22.50 -10.61 -15.56
N PRO A 134 -22.07 -11.10 -14.37
CA PRO A 134 -20.82 -11.87 -14.29
C PRO A 134 -20.81 -13.15 -15.14
N MET A 135 -21.96 -13.84 -15.26
CA MET A 135 -22.05 -15.06 -16.07
C MET A 135 -22.07 -14.73 -17.57
N ARG A 136 -22.75 -13.64 -17.95
CA ARG A 136 -22.72 -13.13 -19.33
C ARG A 136 -21.31 -12.71 -19.75
N LEU A 137 -20.55 -12.06 -18.87
CA LEU A 137 -19.14 -11.73 -19.11
C LEU A 137 -18.26 -12.98 -19.22
N ALA A 138 -18.50 -14.00 -18.39
CA ALA A 138 -17.77 -15.26 -18.48
C ALA A 138 -17.99 -15.97 -19.81
N LEU A 139 -19.24 -16.00 -20.32
CA LEU A 139 -19.54 -16.54 -21.66
C LEU A 139 -18.89 -15.71 -22.76
N ALA A 140 -18.92 -14.38 -22.65
CA ALA A 140 -18.26 -13.50 -23.61
C ALA A 140 -16.75 -13.78 -23.68
N ARG A 141 -16.07 -13.94 -22.52
CA ARG A 141 -14.65 -14.33 -22.47
C ARG A 141 -14.39 -15.70 -23.10
N ARG A 142 -15.26 -16.68 -22.86
CA ARG A 142 -15.13 -18.02 -23.48
C ARG A 142 -15.07 -17.93 -25.01
N TYR A 143 -15.91 -17.09 -25.61
CA TYR A 143 -15.87 -16.86 -27.05
C TYR A 143 -14.60 -16.11 -27.50
N VAL A 144 -14.14 -15.12 -26.73
CA VAL A 144 -12.87 -14.42 -27.00
C VAL A 144 -11.68 -15.39 -26.98
N GLU A 145 -11.61 -16.27 -25.98
CA GLU A 145 -10.57 -17.29 -25.85
C GLU A 145 -10.60 -18.30 -27.00
N ALA A 146 -11.80 -18.63 -27.49
CA ALA A 146 -12.00 -19.44 -28.69
C ALA A 146 -11.71 -18.70 -30.01
N GLY A 147 -11.45 -17.40 -29.97
CA GLY A 147 -11.26 -16.54 -31.15
C GLY A 147 -12.55 -16.20 -31.90
N ASP A 148 -13.72 -16.54 -31.35
CA ASP A 148 -15.03 -16.21 -31.92
C ASP A 148 -15.51 -14.84 -31.43
N PHE A 149 -14.88 -13.79 -31.93
CA PHE A 149 -15.26 -12.41 -31.60
C PHE A 149 -16.69 -12.07 -32.05
N SER A 150 -17.20 -12.76 -33.08
CA SER A 150 -18.54 -12.53 -33.61
C SER A 150 -19.62 -12.95 -32.62
N ALA A 151 -19.42 -14.08 -31.92
CA ALA A 151 -20.28 -14.52 -30.83
C ALA A 151 -20.05 -13.70 -29.54
N ALA A 152 -18.83 -13.23 -29.28
CA ALA A 152 -18.51 -12.47 -28.07
C ALA A 152 -19.13 -11.06 -28.03
N LEU A 153 -19.07 -10.31 -29.15
CA LEU A 153 -19.46 -8.90 -29.22
C LEU A 153 -20.88 -8.61 -28.71
N PRO A 154 -21.93 -9.34 -29.13
CA PRO A 154 -23.29 -9.12 -28.62
C PRO A 154 -23.39 -9.20 -27.10
N HIS A 155 -22.63 -10.08 -26.45
CA HIS A 155 -22.65 -10.20 -25.00
C HIS A 155 -22.05 -8.97 -24.32
N TYR A 156 -20.95 -8.41 -24.82
CA TYR A 156 -20.37 -7.19 -24.26
C TYR A 156 -21.27 -5.98 -24.48
N PHE A 157 -21.95 -5.86 -25.63
CA PHE A 157 -22.96 -4.83 -25.85
C PHE A 157 -24.10 -4.91 -24.83
N GLU A 158 -24.66 -6.10 -24.65
CA GLU A 158 -25.77 -6.37 -23.73
C GLU A 158 -25.38 -6.07 -22.27
N VAL A 159 -24.10 -6.25 -21.90
CA VAL A 159 -23.56 -5.81 -20.61
C VAL A 159 -23.54 -4.29 -20.52
N LEU A 160 -23.03 -3.59 -21.54
CA LEU A 160 -22.94 -2.12 -21.55
C LEU A 160 -24.30 -1.43 -21.61
N GLU A 161 -25.33 -2.08 -22.14
CA GLU A 161 -26.71 -1.58 -22.06
C GLU A 161 -27.23 -1.53 -20.61
N ARG A 162 -26.81 -2.48 -19.76
CA ARG A 162 -27.20 -2.54 -18.34
C ARG A 162 -26.25 -1.79 -17.41
N ASP A 163 -24.96 -1.87 -17.71
CA ASP A 163 -23.86 -1.26 -16.98
C ASP A 163 -22.92 -0.56 -17.96
N ALA A 164 -23.30 0.66 -18.34
CA ALA A 164 -22.58 1.47 -19.32
C ALA A 164 -21.12 1.80 -18.92
N ARG A 165 -20.74 1.59 -17.66
CA ARG A 165 -19.39 1.86 -17.15
C ARG A 165 -18.66 0.58 -16.76
N ASN A 166 -19.13 -0.59 -17.20
CA ASN A 166 -18.48 -1.85 -16.94
C ASN A 166 -17.05 -1.85 -17.54
N PRO A 167 -16.00 -1.92 -16.72
CA PRO A 167 -14.63 -1.72 -17.20
C PRO A 167 -14.16 -2.85 -18.13
N GLU A 168 -14.60 -4.09 -17.88
CA GLU A 168 -14.23 -5.24 -18.70
C GLU A 168 -14.87 -5.16 -20.08
N ALA A 169 -16.17 -4.90 -20.14
CA ALA A 169 -16.87 -4.77 -21.41
C ALA A 169 -16.33 -3.60 -22.25
N LEU A 170 -16.05 -2.44 -21.63
CA LEU A 170 -15.42 -1.30 -22.32
C LEU A 170 -14.02 -1.65 -22.87
N MET A 171 -13.21 -2.37 -22.09
CA MET A 171 -11.89 -2.82 -22.52
C MET A 171 -11.97 -3.73 -23.75
N TYR A 172 -12.80 -4.78 -23.71
CA TYR A 172 -12.93 -5.72 -24.83
C TYR A 172 -13.56 -5.07 -26.06
N MET A 173 -14.55 -4.18 -25.88
CA MET A 173 -15.11 -3.39 -26.97
C MET A 173 -14.07 -2.48 -27.62
N GLY A 174 -13.25 -1.80 -26.82
CA GLY A 174 -12.16 -0.96 -27.33
C GLY A 174 -11.13 -1.76 -28.12
N TRP A 175 -10.77 -2.95 -27.64
CA TRP A 175 -9.80 -3.82 -28.31
C TRP A 175 -10.33 -4.43 -29.62
N MET A 176 -11.61 -4.82 -29.69
CA MET A 176 -12.17 -5.48 -30.89
C MET A 176 -12.58 -4.51 -32.00
N THR A 177 -12.80 -3.23 -31.66
CA THR A 177 -13.26 -2.22 -32.62
C THR A 177 -12.14 -1.33 -33.18
N TYR A 178 -10.91 -1.47 -32.68
CA TYR A 178 -9.72 -0.75 -33.12
C TYR A 178 -8.86 -1.62 -34.04
#